data_AF-A0A2G9PMV3-F1
#
_entry.id   AF-A0A2G9PMV3-F1
#
_cell.length_a   1.000
_cell.length_b   1.000
_cell.length_c   1.000
_cell.angle_alpha   90.00
_cell.angle_beta   90.00
_cell.angle_gamma   90.00
#
_symmetry.space_group_name_H-M   'P 1'
#
loop_
_entity.id
_entity.type
_entity.pdbx_description
1 polymer ?
#
loop_
_entity_poly.entity_id
_entity_poly.type
_entity_poly.pdbx_seq_one_letter_code
_entity_poly.pdbx_strand_id
1 'polypeptide(L)' 'MHILLTNDDGYEAEGIRKLYAALSQIACVTIVAPNANKSAIGHGITIFKD' A
#
# COMPACT_ATOMS: atom_id res chain seq x y z
N MET A 1 -9.97 7.34 -14.31
CA MET A 1 -8.63 7.42 -13.67
C MET A 1 -8.50 6.27 -12.70
N HIS A 2 -7.35 5.60 -12.66
CA HIS A 2 -7.06 4.51 -11.74
C HIS A 2 -5.85 4.85 -10.88
N ILE A 3 -5.94 4.61 -9.57
CA ILE A 3 -4.87 4.88 -8.61
C ILE A 3 -4.48 3.56 -7.94
N LEU A 4 -3.19 3.24 -7.98
CA LEU A 4 -2.60 2.20 -7.15
C LEU A 4 -2.11 2.83 -5.84
N LEU A 5 -2.62 2.33 -4.71
CA LEU A 5 -2.31 2.84 -3.38
C LEU A 5 -1.49 1.79 -2.59
N THR A 6 -0.39 2.23 -1.99
CA THR A 6 0.53 1.39 -1.21
C THR A 6 1.06 2.12 0.02
N ASN A 7 1.67 1.38 0.94
CA ASN A 7 2.44 1.87 2.09
C ASN A 7 3.44 0.80 2.54
N ASP A 8 4.30 1.15 3.50
CA ASP A 8 5.23 0.24 4.16
C ASP A 8 4.71 -0.28 5.52
N ASP A 9 3.77 0.41 6.18
CA ASP A 9 3.19 -0.05 7.45
C ASP A 9 2.35 -1.34 7.35
N GLY A 10 1.89 -1.68 6.13
CA GLY A 10 1.08 -2.85 5.82
C GLY A 10 -0.40 -2.53 5.52
N TYR A 11 -1.09 -3.50 4.93
CA TYR A 11 -2.45 -3.33 4.41
C TYR A 11 -3.52 -3.07 5.48
N GLU A 12 -3.29 -3.49 6.72
CA GLU A 12 -4.21 -3.24 7.85
C GLU A 12 -4.02 -1.87 8.51
N ALA A 13 -2.98 -1.11 8.12
CA ALA A 13 -2.69 0.17 8.74
C ALA A 13 -3.86 1.17 8.57
N GLU A 14 -4.18 1.89 9.64
CA GLU A 14 -5.29 2.85 9.63
C GLU A 14 -5.10 3.95 8.57
N GLY A 15 -3.86 4.40 8.37
CA GLY A 15 -3.51 5.45 7.41
C GLY A 15 -3.89 5.11 5.97
N ILE A 16 -3.55 3.90 5.50
CA ILE A 16 -3.86 3.50 4.12
C ILE A 16 -5.37 3.33 3.90
N ARG A 17 -6.11 2.89 4.93
CA ARG A 17 -7.58 2.79 4.88
C ARG A 17 -8.25 4.16 4.79
N LYS A 18 -7.76 5.15 5.56
CA LYS A 18 -8.25 6.53 5.49
C LYS A 18 -7.97 7.16 4.13
N LEU A 19 -6.76 6.95 3.59
CA LEU A 19 -6.38 7.48 2.28
C LEU A 19 -7.19 6.83 1.15
N TYR A 20 -7.42 5.52 1.21
CA TYR A 20 -8.33 4.84 0.30
C TYR A 20 -9.74 5.44 0.31
N ALA A 21 -10.30 5.68 1.49
CA ALA A 21 -11.65 6.24 1.62
C ALA A 21 -11.76 7.64 0.99
N ALA A 22 -10.73 8.48 1.14
CA ALA A 22 -10.68 9.81 0.52
C ALA A 22 -10.53 9.73 -1.01
N LEU A 23 -9.59 8.91 -1.51
CA LEU A 23 -9.30 8.82 -2.94
C LEU A 23 -10.40 8.10 -3.73
N SER A 24 -11.13 7.17 -3.10
CA SER A 24 -12.23 6.44 -3.74
C SER A 24 -13.42 7.34 -4.11
N GLN A 25 -13.46 8.59 -3.63
CA GLN A 25 -14.46 9.57 -4.01
C GLN A 25 -14.22 10.15 -5.41
N ILE A 26 -12.99 10.07 -5.94
CA ILE A 26 -12.59 10.75 -7.18
C ILE A 26 -11.96 9.81 -8.23
N ALA A 27 -11.60 8.58 -7.86
CA ALA A 27 -10.98 7.62 -8.76
C ALA A 27 -11.27 6.17 -8.35
N CYS A 28 -11.06 5.23 -9.28
CA CYS A 28 -11.02 3.82 -8.95
C CYS A 28 -9.67 3.52 -8.29
N VAL A 29 -9.69 3.04 -7.04
CA VAL A 29 -8.48 2.80 -6.23
C VAL A 29 -8.28 1.31 -6.01
N THR A 30 -7.05 0.83 -6.19
CA THR A 30 -6.63 -0.53 -5.81
C THR A 30 -5.54 -0.44 -4.76
N ILE A 31 -5.68 -1.16 -3.65
CA ILE A 31 -4.65 -1.24 -2.61
C ILE A 31 -3.73 -2.43 -2.89
N VAL A 32 -2.43 -2.19 -2.87
CA VAL A 32 -1.39 -3.23 -2.84
C VAL A 32 -0.36 -2.83 -1.80
N ALA A 33 -0.34 -3.53 -0.66
CA ALA A 33 0.54 -3.24 0.46
C ALA A 33 1.06 -4.54 1.10
N PRO A 34 2.17 -4.48 1.87
CA PRO A 34 2.69 -5.64 2.57
C PRO A 34 1.70 -6.22 3.59
N ASN A 35 1.82 -7.53 3.86
CA ASN A 35 1.00 -8.21 4.87
C ASN A 35 1.27 -7.74 6.31
N ALA A 36 2.42 -7.13 6.57
CA ALA A 36 2.86 -6.68 7.90
C ALA A 36 3.70 -5.41 7.77
N ASN A 37 4.03 -4.76 8.89
CA ASN A 37 4.92 -3.59 8.88
C ASN A 37 6.29 -3.95 8.27
N LYS A 38 6.70 -3.09 7.33
CA LYS A 38 7.92 -3.13 6.55
C LYS A 38 8.63 -1.77 6.61
N SER A 39 8.37 -0.98 7.64
CA SER A 39 9.13 0.24 7.89
C SER A 39 10.59 -0.12 8.19
N ALA A 40 11.51 0.73 7.72
CA ALA A 40 12.96 0.61 7.92
C ALA A 40 13.66 -0.63 7.32
N ILE A 41 12.96 -1.50 6.57
CA ILE A 41 13.65 -2.40 5.65
C ILE A 41 13.90 -1.65 4.32
N GLY A 42 15.07 -1.89 3.72
CA GLY A 42 15.46 -1.19 2.49
C GLY A 42 14.41 -1.33 1.37
N HIS A 43 14.29 -0.30 0.53
CA HIS A 43 13.36 -0.24 -0.62
C HIS A 43 13.75 -1.18 -1.78
N GLY A 44 14.33 -2.34 -1.48
CA GLY A 44 14.80 -3.30 -2.46
C GLY A 44 13.64 -4.02 -3.13
N ILE A 45 13.72 -4.17 -4.46
CA ILE A 45 12.84 -5.06 -5.20
C ILE A 45 13.36 -6.49 -4.97
N THR A 46 12.51 -7.36 -4.41
CA THR A 46 12.81 -8.79 -4.29
C THR A 46 12.77 -9.42 -5.69
N ILE A 47 13.95 -9.74 -6.26
CA ILE A 47 14.07 -10.37 -7.58
C ILE A 47 14.09 -11.91 -7.48
N PHE A 48 14.58 -12.44 -6.37
CA PHE A 48 14.65 -13.87 -6.11
C PHE A 48 13.83 -14.23 -4.88
N LYS A 49 13.11 -15.34 -4.96
CA LYS A 49 12.41 -15.97 -3.86
C LYS A 49 12.65 -17.47 -4.02
N ASP A 50 13.41 -18.05 -3.10
CA ASP A 50 13.53 -19.51 -2.99
C ASP A 50 12.17 -20.14 -2.68
#